data_AF-A0AAD5THS5-F1
#
_entry.id   AF-A0AAD5THS5-F1
#
_cell.length_a   1.000
_cell.length_b   1.000
_cell.length_c   1.000
_cell.angle_alpha   90.00
_cell.angle_beta   90.00
_cell.angle_gamma   90.00
#
_symmetry.space_group_name_H-M   'P 1'
#
loop_
_entity.id
_entity.type
_entity.pdbx_description
1 polymer ?
#
loop_
_entity_poly.entity_id
_entity_poly.type
_entity_poly.pdbx_seq_one_letter_code
_entity_poly.pdbx_strand_id
1 'polypeptide(L)'
;MDIDEAPATARDLALNVLETVNDARDMHGLRHDDYKEYRQFCSTKIARLRKSAGLTQAAPKKGFLPIPLTSEHIKTTKELEILLFDVERCWSHCMELKPDSDDSRVQIHLLHRLKRAVQAAERLLAVTQECCNERSKLEGQAYMTLMQASLALEQEKWENAWNSYAISRTLYLHLAKSGDMKQATMAQAAADNMDGSIRFCAYRLQVPDAQKSSIDDLVASRDGVPGVDLKALLRKSEAAVPSSNRETTGSLAIKWQGKKLSVKNQALYAQLLAIADESCQFAKYKPQPGAKLPPLVTKAEKYLAKANQAVDLAAKDVEEDRRVTERAISSKSAENAANVAAVHAYAQFKRMQGITYKAALGVDHVKAKRAGVVGTKRKAVRPGEVLNFIDASRTAINTVQALPVIQADPALLQYLNSQDALLAAHRTFFLACELASSERDQCMVLFDRAHEHVSHARVQADAALREQWIAEDESLAARELRDLASDFLQEVRLAKLREQARWALDKTGPDAEAEDKLPLVARLDTFVASFDPANPNLVAIPPKLIPVAPKPVFYDIANNGIVFPTRNVERRIAGQPRKPRAEAESGPAKAGLLGNVFGGLWRK
;
A
#
# COMPACT_ATOMS: atom_id res chain seq x y z
N MET A 1 6.65 -27.89 69.65
CA MET A 1 6.44 -26.67 68.85
C MET A 1 6.55 -27.10 67.41
N ASP A 2 5.44 -27.64 66.92
CA ASP A 2 5.24 -27.93 65.51
C ASP A 2 5.09 -26.58 64.81
N ILE A 3 6.02 -26.28 63.90
CA ILE A 3 5.91 -25.11 63.03
C ILE A 3 5.25 -25.63 61.76
N ASP A 4 3.96 -25.36 61.69
CA ASP A 4 3.09 -25.51 60.54
C ASP A 4 3.70 -24.76 59.33
N GLU A 5 4.18 -25.50 58.34
CA GLU A 5 4.66 -24.94 57.08
C GLU A 5 3.43 -24.66 56.20
N ALA A 6 3.01 -23.38 56.16
CA ALA A 6 1.90 -22.94 55.33
C ALA A 6 2.11 -23.29 53.85
N PRO A 7 1.05 -23.66 53.09
CA PRO A 7 1.18 -24.11 51.71
C PRO A 7 1.63 -22.96 50.81
N ALA A 8 2.67 -23.22 50.00
CA ALA A 8 3.23 -22.27 49.04
C ALA A 8 2.14 -21.75 48.09
N THR A 9 1.94 -20.43 48.14
CA THR A 9 0.99 -19.63 47.40
C THR A 9 1.26 -19.66 45.88
N ALA A 10 0.19 -19.47 45.09
CA ALA A 10 0.11 -19.61 43.63
C ALA A 10 1.34 -19.09 42.85
N ARG A 11 1.92 -19.97 42.03
CA ARG A 11 3.00 -19.62 41.10
C ARG A 11 2.39 -19.13 39.78
N ASP A 12 2.91 -18.05 39.21
CA ASP A 12 2.47 -17.46 37.93
C ASP A 12 3.51 -17.73 36.83
N LEU A 13 3.78 -19.02 36.57
CA LEU A 13 4.76 -19.41 35.55
C LEU A 13 4.22 -19.13 34.14
N ALA A 14 5.08 -18.65 33.24
CA ALA A 14 4.76 -18.45 31.83
C ALA A 14 5.40 -19.56 30.97
N LEU A 15 4.57 -20.28 30.22
CA LEU A 15 4.97 -21.27 29.22
C LEU A 15 4.32 -20.92 27.88
N ASN A 16 5.12 -20.43 26.93
CA ASN A 16 4.67 -20.19 25.55
C ASN A 16 4.74 -21.50 24.78
N VAL A 17 3.67 -22.29 24.79
CA VAL A 17 3.60 -23.62 24.18
C VAL A 17 3.80 -23.52 22.67
N LEU A 18 3.07 -22.61 22.02
CA LEU A 18 3.11 -22.42 20.56
C LEU A 18 4.50 -22.04 20.07
N GLU A 19 5.11 -21.03 20.71
CA GLU A 19 6.42 -20.52 20.33
C GLU A 19 7.50 -21.58 20.54
N THR A 20 7.52 -22.23 21.71
CA THR A 20 8.52 -23.26 22.05
C THR A 20 8.45 -24.44 21.10
N VAL A 21 7.24 -24.88 20.74
CA VAL A 21 7.05 -26.01 19.82
C VAL A 21 7.43 -25.62 18.40
N ASN A 22 6.97 -24.48 17.88
CA ASN A 22 7.29 -24.06 16.51
C ASN A 22 8.80 -23.85 16.33
N ASP A 23 9.46 -23.14 17.26
CA ASP A 23 10.90 -22.93 17.21
C ASP A 23 11.66 -24.27 17.22
N ALA A 24 11.23 -25.23 18.04
CA ALA A 24 11.84 -26.55 18.10
C ALA A 24 11.61 -27.37 16.82
N ARG A 25 10.41 -27.34 16.25
CA ARG A 25 10.08 -28.05 15.01
C ARG A 25 10.87 -27.49 13.83
N ASP A 26 10.93 -26.16 13.70
CA ASP A 26 11.64 -25.49 12.61
C ASP A 26 13.15 -25.74 12.64
N MET A 27 13.75 -25.80 13.83
CA MET A 27 15.20 -26.00 13.99
C MET A 27 15.66 -27.46 13.89
N HIS A 28 14.78 -28.44 14.10
CA HIS A 28 15.18 -29.83 14.32
C HIS A 28 14.42 -30.84 13.44
N GLY A 29 14.47 -30.65 12.13
CA GLY A 29 14.09 -31.65 11.13
C GLY A 29 12.75 -31.40 10.42
N LEU A 30 11.75 -30.79 11.07
CA LEU A 30 10.40 -30.66 10.48
C LEU A 30 10.32 -29.68 9.31
N ARG A 31 11.31 -28.80 9.11
CA ARG A 31 11.41 -28.01 7.87
C ARG A 31 11.57 -28.88 6.62
N HIS A 32 12.02 -30.11 6.79
CA HIS A 32 12.21 -31.12 5.74
C HIS A 32 11.40 -32.39 6.00
N ASP A 33 10.35 -32.32 6.83
CA ASP A 33 9.49 -33.44 7.23
C ASP A 33 10.23 -34.64 7.89
N ASP A 34 11.41 -34.43 8.48
CA ASP A 34 12.13 -35.48 9.23
C ASP A 34 11.61 -35.59 10.68
N TYR A 35 10.53 -36.34 10.84
CA TYR A 35 9.94 -36.64 12.16
C TYR A 35 10.83 -37.54 13.04
N LYS A 36 11.76 -38.28 12.46
CA LYS A 36 12.66 -39.17 13.20
C LYS A 36 13.74 -38.35 13.91
N GLU A 37 14.35 -37.40 13.22
CA GLU A 37 15.31 -36.45 13.79
C GLU A 37 14.65 -35.65 14.93
N TYR A 38 13.46 -35.10 14.69
CA TYR A 38 12.74 -34.35 15.72
C TYR A 38 12.42 -35.19 16.96
N ARG A 39 11.98 -36.44 16.79
CA ARG A 39 11.73 -37.38 17.90
C ARG A 39 13.01 -37.64 18.72
N GLN A 40 14.15 -37.78 18.06
CA GLN A 40 15.45 -37.96 18.72
C GLN A 40 15.83 -36.69 19.50
N PHE A 41 15.67 -35.51 18.88
CA PHE A 41 15.84 -34.23 19.55
C PHE A 41 14.97 -34.11 20.81
N CYS A 42 13.66 -34.38 20.74
CA CYS A 42 12.78 -34.32 21.91
C CYS A 42 13.25 -35.28 23.01
N SER A 43 13.71 -36.49 22.65
CA SER A 43 14.23 -37.46 23.61
C SER A 43 15.49 -36.94 24.32
N THR A 44 16.43 -36.34 23.58
CA THR A 44 17.64 -35.73 24.14
C THR A 44 17.32 -34.49 24.99
N LYS A 45 16.39 -33.64 24.53
CA LYS A 45 15.93 -32.44 25.25
C LYS A 45 15.29 -32.82 26.58
N ILE A 46 14.40 -33.82 26.63
CA ILE A 46 13.82 -34.36 27.86
C ILE A 46 14.92 -34.84 28.82
N ALA A 47 15.89 -35.62 28.33
CA ALA A 47 16.98 -36.14 29.16
C ALA A 47 17.84 -35.02 29.77
N ARG A 48 18.18 -34.00 28.97
CA ARG A 48 18.94 -32.82 29.43
C ARG A 48 18.14 -31.99 30.45
N LEU A 49 16.86 -31.75 30.19
CA LEU A 49 15.99 -31.01 31.11
C LEU A 49 15.85 -31.75 32.44
N ARG A 50 15.61 -33.07 32.43
CA ARG A 50 15.57 -33.90 33.63
C ARG A 50 16.87 -33.86 34.42
N LYS A 51 18.03 -33.91 33.75
CA LYS A 51 19.35 -33.75 34.38
C LYS A 51 19.51 -32.38 35.02
N SER A 52 19.10 -31.31 34.33
CA SER A 52 19.20 -29.95 34.84
C SER A 52 18.27 -29.66 36.02
N ALA A 53 17.11 -30.30 36.07
CA ALA A 53 16.14 -30.18 37.16
C ALA A 53 16.44 -31.11 38.35
N GLY A 54 17.51 -31.90 38.28
CA GLY A 54 17.82 -32.91 39.31
C GLY A 54 16.84 -34.08 39.34
N LEU A 55 16.00 -34.23 38.31
CA LEU A 55 14.98 -35.27 38.15
C LEU A 55 15.51 -36.50 37.38
N THR A 56 16.83 -36.72 37.43
CA THR A 56 17.44 -37.93 36.90
C THR A 56 17.06 -39.12 37.76
N GLN A 57 16.62 -40.18 37.10
CA GLN A 57 16.38 -41.46 37.76
C GLN A 57 17.69 -41.94 38.39
N ALA A 58 17.74 -42.07 39.71
CA ALA A 58 18.84 -42.77 40.36
C ALA A 58 18.77 -44.25 39.91
N ALA A 59 19.89 -44.83 39.48
CA ALA A 59 19.92 -46.23 39.06
C ALA A 59 19.50 -47.13 40.24
N PRO A 60 18.32 -47.78 40.21
CA PRO A 60 17.88 -48.60 41.31
C PRO A 60 18.47 -50.01 41.15
N LYS A 61 18.93 -50.61 42.25
CA LYS A 61 19.30 -52.04 42.28
C LYS A 61 18.08 -52.98 42.11
N LYS A 62 16.84 -52.48 42.22
CA LYS A 62 15.59 -53.21 41.99
C LYS A 62 14.48 -52.29 41.44
N GLY A 63 14.10 -52.48 40.17
CA GLY A 63 12.85 -51.97 39.58
C GLY A 63 12.84 -50.48 39.18
N PHE A 64 12.08 -50.15 38.13
CA PHE A 64 11.88 -48.76 37.68
C PHE A 64 10.76 -48.09 38.49
N LEU A 65 11.09 -47.02 39.21
CA LEU A 65 10.11 -46.16 39.89
C LEU A 65 9.99 -44.84 39.13
N PRO A 66 8.85 -44.53 38.50
CA PRO A 66 8.69 -43.26 37.79
C PRO A 66 8.72 -42.10 38.78
N ILE A 67 9.53 -41.07 38.50
CA ILE A 67 9.47 -39.79 39.23
C ILE A 67 8.32 -38.98 38.61
N PRO A 68 7.18 -38.80 39.32
CA PRO A 68 6.06 -38.07 38.79
C PRO A 68 6.37 -36.57 38.75
N LEU A 69 5.91 -35.89 37.70
CA LEU A 69 5.93 -34.44 37.57
C LEU A 69 4.53 -33.93 37.95
N THR A 70 4.27 -33.80 39.25
CA THR A 70 3.05 -33.14 39.77
C THR A 70 3.33 -31.65 40.04
N SER A 71 2.29 -30.85 40.29
CA SER A 71 2.38 -29.41 40.52
C SER A 71 3.35 -29.02 41.65
N GLU A 72 3.46 -29.84 42.70
CA GLU A 72 4.39 -29.65 43.81
C GLU A 72 5.87 -29.65 43.37
N HIS A 73 6.19 -30.42 42.33
CA HIS A 73 7.55 -30.60 41.82
C HIS A 73 7.96 -29.52 40.81
N ILE A 74 7.04 -28.64 40.38
CA ILE A 74 7.30 -27.64 39.35
C ILE A 74 7.76 -26.33 39.99
N LYS A 75 9.07 -26.09 39.95
CA LYS A 75 9.74 -24.89 40.48
C LYS A 75 10.05 -23.87 39.38
N THR A 76 10.18 -24.29 38.13
CA THR A 76 10.63 -23.47 37.01
C THR A 76 9.96 -23.94 35.70
N THR A 77 9.89 -23.06 34.70
CA THR A 77 9.38 -23.38 33.35
C THR A 77 10.06 -24.62 32.71
N LYS A 78 11.29 -24.94 33.09
CA LYS A 78 12.02 -26.13 32.61
C LYS A 78 11.32 -27.45 32.90
N GLU A 79 10.63 -27.59 34.04
CA GLU A 79 9.90 -28.82 34.34
C GLU A 79 8.63 -28.94 33.49
N LEU A 80 7.99 -27.82 33.15
CA LEU A 80 6.86 -27.78 32.22
C LEU A 80 7.29 -28.16 30.80
N GLU A 81 8.46 -27.69 30.35
CA GLU A 81 9.04 -28.11 29.06
C GLU A 81 9.25 -29.62 28.99
N ILE A 82 9.56 -30.31 30.09
CA ILE A 82 9.70 -31.79 30.09
C ILE A 82 8.38 -32.45 29.69
N LEU A 83 7.26 -31.97 30.23
CA LEU A 83 5.93 -32.48 29.90
C LEU A 83 5.56 -32.15 28.45
N LEU A 84 5.84 -30.91 28.01
CA LEU A 84 5.60 -30.48 26.63
C LEU A 84 6.37 -31.33 25.62
N PHE A 85 7.68 -31.54 25.81
CA PHE A 85 8.47 -32.36 24.90
C PHE A 85 8.14 -33.86 24.99
N ASP A 86 7.53 -34.35 26.07
CA ASP A 86 6.99 -35.72 26.15
C ASP A 86 5.78 -35.89 25.20
N VAL A 87 4.93 -34.87 25.09
CA VAL A 87 3.84 -34.81 24.09
C VAL A 87 4.42 -34.82 22.69
N GLU A 88 5.31 -33.87 22.38
CA GLU A 88 5.92 -33.72 21.05
C GLU A 88 6.66 -34.98 20.61
N ARG A 89 7.38 -35.66 21.52
CA ARG A 89 8.05 -36.93 21.22
C ARG A 89 7.06 -38.02 20.81
N CYS A 90 5.94 -38.13 21.51
CA CYS A 90 4.91 -39.13 21.20
C CYS A 90 4.19 -38.80 19.89
N TRP A 91 3.88 -37.52 19.66
CA TRP A 91 3.27 -37.01 18.43
C TRP A 91 4.20 -37.20 17.23
N SER A 92 5.47 -36.84 17.33
CA SER A 92 6.46 -37.02 16.25
C SER A 92 6.64 -38.48 15.87
N HIS A 93 6.64 -39.39 16.86
CA HIS A 93 6.67 -40.83 16.59
C HIS A 93 5.42 -41.29 15.85
N CYS A 94 4.25 -40.76 16.21
CA CYS A 94 3.02 -41.02 15.47
C CYS A 94 3.14 -40.57 14.01
N MET A 95 3.68 -39.37 13.76
CA MET A 95 3.84 -38.84 12.40
C MET A 95 4.90 -39.61 11.59
N GLU A 96 5.98 -40.09 12.22
CA GLU A 96 7.00 -40.96 11.59
C GLU A 96 6.40 -42.28 11.08
N LEU A 97 5.42 -42.84 11.79
CA LEU A 97 4.76 -44.11 11.44
C LEU A 97 3.64 -43.92 10.41
N LYS A 98 3.22 -42.68 10.15
CA LYS A 98 2.03 -42.36 9.35
C LYS A 98 2.14 -42.82 7.88
N PRO A 99 3.31 -42.71 7.20
CA PRO A 99 3.45 -43.22 5.83
C PRO A 99 3.24 -44.72 5.70
N ASP A 100 3.56 -45.50 6.74
CA ASP A 100 3.46 -46.97 6.76
C ASP A 100 2.13 -47.47 7.36
N SER A 101 1.14 -46.58 7.50
CA SER A 101 -0.11 -46.86 8.22
C SER A 101 -1.06 -47.84 7.52
N ASP A 102 -0.78 -48.22 6.27
CA ASP A 102 -1.50 -49.27 5.53
C ASP A 102 -1.33 -50.66 6.19
N ASP A 103 -0.24 -50.90 6.94
CA ASP A 103 -0.11 -52.08 7.79
C ASP A 103 -0.89 -51.88 9.10
N SER A 104 -1.90 -52.74 9.32
CA SER A 104 -2.74 -52.74 10.52
C SER A 104 -1.93 -52.75 11.83
N ARG A 105 -0.77 -53.44 11.89
CA ARG A 105 0.09 -53.44 13.08
C ARG A 105 0.72 -52.06 13.33
N VAL A 106 1.16 -51.40 12.27
CA VAL A 106 1.71 -50.04 12.33
C VAL A 106 0.62 -49.04 12.70
N GLN A 107 -0.59 -49.20 12.14
CA GLN A 107 -1.75 -48.39 12.50
C GLN A 107 -2.10 -48.49 13.99
N ILE A 108 -2.12 -49.69 14.57
CA ILE A 108 -2.33 -49.88 16.01
C ILE A 108 -1.20 -49.22 16.81
N HIS A 109 0.04 -49.33 16.34
CA HIS A 109 1.19 -48.70 17.00
C HIS A 109 1.07 -47.16 17.00
N LEU A 110 0.71 -46.60 15.85
CA LEU A 110 0.47 -45.17 15.63
C LEU A 110 -0.61 -44.66 16.59
N LEU A 111 -1.78 -45.32 16.62
CA LEU A 111 -2.88 -44.95 17.52
C LEU A 111 -2.46 -45.02 19.00
N HIS A 112 -1.67 -46.02 19.39
CA HIS A 112 -1.14 -46.10 20.74
C HIS A 112 -0.19 -44.94 21.06
N ARG A 113 0.68 -44.53 20.13
CA ARG A 113 1.56 -43.36 20.32
C ARG A 113 0.76 -42.07 20.46
N LEU A 114 -0.25 -41.87 19.64
CA LEU A 114 -1.10 -40.68 19.68
C LEU A 114 -1.94 -40.64 20.96
N LYS A 115 -2.45 -41.78 21.44
CA LYS A 115 -3.12 -41.89 22.74
C LYS A 115 -2.18 -41.50 23.89
N ARG A 116 -0.91 -41.90 23.83
CA ARG A 116 0.10 -41.47 24.82
C ARG A 116 0.40 -39.97 24.74
N ALA A 117 0.38 -39.37 23.55
CA ALA A 117 0.53 -37.94 23.37
C ALA A 117 -0.62 -37.18 24.06
N VAL A 118 -1.87 -37.62 23.88
CA VAL A 118 -3.05 -37.07 24.57
C VAL A 118 -2.90 -37.18 26.10
N GLN A 119 -2.53 -38.36 26.62
CA GLN A 119 -2.31 -38.55 28.06
C GLN A 119 -1.17 -37.69 28.61
N ALA A 120 -0.13 -37.41 27.82
CA ALA A 120 0.92 -36.48 28.20
C ALA A 120 0.41 -35.03 28.19
N ALA A 121 -0.43 -34.65 27.24
CA ALA A 121 -0.99 -33.31 27.13
C ALA A 121 -2.03 -33.03 28.22
N GLU A 122 -2.82 -34.04 28.63
CA GLU A 122 -3.72 -33.96 29.79
C GLU A 122 -2.94 -33.72 31.09
N ARG A 123 -1.81 -34.41 31.27
CA ARG A 123 -0.90 -34.16 32.41
C ARG A 123 -0.31 -32.75 32.36
N LEU A 124 0.14 -32.29 31.19
CA LEU A 124 0.62 -30.92 31.01
C LEU A 124 -0.48 -29.90 31.39
N LEU A 125 -1.69 -30.07 30.87
CA LEU A 125 -2.81 -29.18 31.15
C LEU A 125 -3.12 -29.13 32.65
N ALA A 126 -3.27 -30.30 33.30
CA ALA A 126 -3.56 -30.38 34.73
C ALA A 126 -2.55 -29.57 35.56
N VAL A 127 -1.26 -29.68 35.24
CA VAL A 127 -0.23 -28.93 35.95
C VAL A 127 -0.27 -27.44 35.59
N THR A 128 -0.44 -27.08 34.32
CA THR A 128 -0.53 -25.66 33.91
C THR A 128 -1.71 -24.92 34.55
N GLN A 129 -2.83 -25.59 34.80
CA GLN A 129 -4.01 -25.02 35.45
C GLN A 129 -3.74 -24.56 36.88
N GLU A 130 -2.83 -25.26 37.59
CA GLU A 130 -2.51 -24.99 38.99
C GLU A 130 -1.35 -23.98 39.18
N CYS A 131 -0.39 -23.93 38.25
CA CYS A 131 0.89 -23.22 38.47
C CYS A 131 1.29 -22.20 37.40
N CYS A 132 0.48 -21.97 36.37
CA CYS A 132 0.80 -21.04 35.28
C CYS A 132 -0.17 -19.87 35.18
N ASN A 133 0.23 -18.86 34.42
CA ASN A 133 -0.62 -17.73 34.07
C ASN A 133 -1.79 -18.13 33.16
N GLU A 134 -2.84 -17.31 33.13
CA GLU A 134 -4.07 -17.59 32.36
C GLU A 134 -3.83 -17.83 30.87
N ARG A 135 -2.85 -17.13 30.28
CA ARG A 135 -2.46 -17.35 28.88
C ARG A 135 -1.92 -18.77 28.67
N SER A 136 -0.99 -19.22 29.51
CA SER A 136 -0.39 -20.56 29.42
C SER A 136 -1.44 -21.65 29.67
N LYS A 137 -2.42 -21.40 30.56
CA LYS A 137 -3.56 -22.30 30.76
C LYS A 137 -4.37 -22.47 29.48
N LEU A 138 -4.68 -21.37 28.78
CA LEU A 138 -5.39 -21.40 27.51
C LEU A 138 -4.57 -22.05 26.39
N GLU A 139 -3.28 -21.76 26.29
CA GLU A 139 -2.38 -22.41 25.33
C GLU A 139 -2.28 -23.92 25.57
N GLY A 140 -2.15 -24.34 26.83
CA GLY A 140 -2.17 -25.75 27.22
C GLY A 140 -3.49 -26.43 26.87
N GLN A 141 -4.63 -25.76 27.08
CA GLN A 141 -5.95 -26.29 26.73
C GLN A 141 -6.13 -26.41 25.21
N ALA A 142 -5.71 -25.41 24.45
CA ALA A 142 -5.75 -25.42 23.00
C ALA A 142 -4.89 -26.55 22.42
N TYR A 143 -3.69 -26.74 22.97
CA TYR A 143 -2.76 -27.78 22.52
C TYR A 143 -3.22 -29.20 22.91
N MET A 144 -3.77 -29.38 24.11
CA MET A 144 -4.36 -30.66 24.54
C MET A 144 -5.55 -31.06 23.66
N THR A 145 -6.47 -30.12 23.40
CA THR A 145 -7.62 -30.36 22.52
C THR A 145 -7.21 -30.63 21.06
N LEU A 146 -6.11 -30.03 20.59
CA LEU A 146 -5.52 -30.36 19.28
C LEU A 146 -5.00 -31.81 19.21
N MET A 147 -4.32 -32.28 20.25
CA MET A 147 -3.87 -33.68 20.31
C MET A 147 -5.04 -34.65 20.36
N GLN A 148 -6.10 -34.32 21.10
CA GLN A 148 -7.35 -35.10 21.14
C GLN A 148 -8.03 -35.15 19.77
N ALA A 149 -8.10 -34.01 19.08
CA ALA A 149 -8.66 -33.93 17.73
C ALA A 149 -7.88 -34.82 16.76
N SER A 150 -6.55 -34.77 16.82
CA SER A 150 -5.68 -35.60 16.00
C SER A 150 -5.91 -37.09 16.26
N LEU A 151 -6.05 -37.50 17.52
CA LEU A 151 -6.38 -38.89 17.88
C LEU A 151 -7.73 -39.33 17.34
N ALA A 152 -8.75 -38.50 17.48
CA ALA A 152 -10.09 -38.80 16.98
C ALA A 152 -10.14 -38.89 15.46
N LEU A 153 -9.35 -38.07 14.76
CA LEU A 153 -9.22 -38.09 13.30
C LEU A 153 -8.63 -39.41 12.81
N GLU A 154 -7.52 -39.87 13.41
CA GLU A 154 -6.88 -41.15 13.05
C GLU A 154 -7.74 -42.36 13.47
N GLN A 155 -8.64 -42.21 14.44
CA GLN A 155 -9.65 -43.22 14.80
C GLN A 155 -10.89 -43.21 13.90
N GLU A 156 -10.93 -42.35 12.88
CA GLU A 156 -12.08 -42.14 11.99
C GLU A 156 -13.37 -41.70 12.72
N LYS A 157 -13.23 -41.14 13.92
CA LYS A 157 -14.35 -40.58 14.69
C LYS A 157 -14.54 -39.11 14.30
N TRP A 158 -15.05 -38.90 13.09
CA TRP A 158 -15.12 -37.59 12.43
C TRP A 158 -15.84 -36.52 13.26
N GLU A 159 -16.93 -36.88 13.94
CA GLU A 159 -17.71 -35.93 14.76
C GLU A 159 -16.91 -35.43 15.97
N ASN A 160 -16.28 -36.35 16.70
CA ASN A 160 -15.42 -36.01 17.85
C ASN A 160 -14.20 -35.20 17.39
N ALA A 161 -13.59 -35.57 16.26
CA ALA A 161 -12.47 -34.85 15.69
C ALA A 161 -12.86 -33.40 15.35
N TRP A 162 -14.00 -33.20 14.67
CA TRP A 162 -14.49 -31.87 14.32
C TRP A 162 -14.76 -31.03 15.57
N ASN A 163 -15.44 -31.60 16.57
CA ASN A 163 -15.73 -30.92 17.83
C ASN A 163 -14.45 -30.45 18.53
N SER A 164 -13.44 -31.31 18.66
CA SER A 164 -12.15 -30.96 19.28
C SER A 164 -11.34 -29.95 18.45
N TYR A 165 -11.33 -30.06 17.11
CA TYR A 165 -10.70 -29.06 16.24
C TYR A 165 -11.40 -27.70 16.33
N ALA A 166 -12.74 -27.66 16.39
CA ALA A 166 -13.51 -26.42 16.55
C ALA A 166 -13.17 -25.71 17.87
N ILE A 167 -13.06 -26.47 18.97
CA ILE A 167 -12.65 -25.93 20.28
C ILE A 167 -11.21 -25.37 20.21
N SER A 168 -10.26 -26.17 19.72
CA SER A 168 -8.86 -25.77 19.64
C SER A 168 -8.65 -24.53 18.76
N ARG A 169 -9.29 -24.51 17.57
CA ARG A 169 -9.27 -23.35 16.66
C ARG A 169 -9.85 -22.10 17.31
N THR A 170 -10.96 -22.23 18.02
CA THR A 170 -11.59 -21.09 18.73
C THR A 170 -10.68 -20.53 19.81
N LEU A 171 -10.01 -21.39 20.58
CA LEU A 171 -9.03 -20.98 21.59
C LEU A 171 -7.81 -20.27 20.97
N TYR A 172 -7.25 -20.81 19.87
CA TYR A 172 -6.12 -20.17 19.20
C TYR A 172 -6.49 -18.83 18.56
N LEU A 173 -7.69 -18.70 17.97
CA LEU A 173 -8.18 -17.41 17.48
C LEU A 173 -8.41 -16.39 18.61
N HIS A 174 -8.82 -16.85 19.79
CA HIS A 174 -8.94 -15.99 20.96
C HIS A 174 -7.56 -15.51 21.45
N LEU A 175 -6.59 -16.43 21.54
CA LEU A 175 -5.19 -16.12 21.87
C LEU A 175 -4.54 -15.18 20.85
N ALA A 176 -4.96 -15.25 19.59
CA ALA A 176 -4.48 -14.35 18.53
C ALA A 176 -4.98 -12.90 18.70
N LYS A 177 -6.12 -12.70 19.37
CA LYS A 177 -6.66 -11.36 19.65
C LYS A 177 -5.99 -10.69 20.86
N SER A 178 -5.46 -11.47 21.79
CA SER A 178 -4.93 -10.98 23.08
C SER A 178 -3.40 -11.00 23.19
N GLY A 179 -2.68 -11.58 22.24
CA GLY A 179 -1.23 -11.72 22.26
C GLY A 179 -0.45 -10.65 21.49
N ASP A 180 0.86 -10.63 21.70
CA ASP A 180 1.81 -9.80 20.94
C ASP A 180 1.81 -10.16 19.45
N MET A 181 2.31 -9.28 18.58
CA MET A 181 2.30 -9.48 17.11
C MET A 181 2.85 -10.85 16.67
N LYS A 182 3.99 -11.27 17.24
CA LYS A 182 4.59 -12.59 16.97
C LYS A 182 3.66 -13.72 17.41
N GLN A 183 3.15 -13.65 18.63
CA GLN A 183 2.26 -14.66 19.22
C GLN A 183 0.92 -14.74 18.49
N ALA A 184 0.37 -13.59 18.09
CA ALA A 184 -0.88 -13.49 17.35
C ALA A 184 -0.78 -14.13 15.97
N THR A 185 0.33 -13.90 15.27
CA THR A 185 0.61 -14.51 13.96
C THR A 185 0.78 -16.03 14.11
N MET A 186 1.52 -16.50 15.11
CA MET A 186 1.70 -17.93 15.38
C MET A 186 0.37 -18.62 15.74
N ALA A 187 -0.46 -18.01 16.59
CA ALA A 187 -1.75 -18.55 16.96
C ALA A 187 -2.73 -18.57 15.78
N GLN A 188 -2.70 -17.55 14.93
CA GLN A 188 -3.48 -17.53 13.69
C GLN A 188 -3.01 -18.63 12.72
N ALA A 189 -1.70 -18.78 12.51
CA ALA A 189 -1.16 -19.85 11.66
C ALA A 189 -1.53 -21.25 12.20
N ALA A 190 -1.50 -21.45 13.51
CA ALA A 190 -1.94 -22.70 14.14
C ALA A 190 -3.44 -22.97 13.92
N ALA A 191 -4.29 -21.94 13.96
CA ALA A 191 -5.71 -22.05 13.62
C ALA A 191 -5.90 -22.40 12.14
N ASP A 192 -5.22 -21.69 11.23
CA ASP A 192 -5.30 -21.90 9.78
C ASP A 192 -4.87 -23.34 9.40
N ASN A 193 -3.87 -23.91 10.08
CA ASN A 193 -3.43 -25.31 9.88
C ASN A 193 -4.52 -26.37 10.20
N MET A 194 -5.53 -26.02 11.01
CA MET A 194 -6.63 -26.93 11.35
C MET A 194 -7.76 -26.91 10.32
N ASP A 195 -7.82 -25.87 9.48
CA ASP A 195 -8.94 -25.62 8.56
C ASP A 195 -9.14 -26.77 7.57
N GLY A 196 -8.04 -27.38 7.09
CA GLY A 196 -8.08 -28.55 6.22
C GLY A 196 -8.74 -29.76 6.90
N SER A 197 -8.36 -30.05 8.15
CA SER A 197 -8.94 -31.15 8.93
C SER A 197 -10.41 -30.91 9.28
N ILE A 198 -10.80 -29.67 9.57
CA ILE A 198 -12.19 -29.28 9.82
C ILE A 198 -13.05 -29.53 8.57
N ARG A 199 -12.59 -29.05 7.39
CA ARG A 199 -13.30 -29.30 6.12
C ARG A 199 -13.39 -30.80 5.82
N PHE A 200 -12.30 -31.54 6.06
CA PHE A 200 -12.28 -32.98 5.82
C PHE A 200 -13.30 -33.72 6.70
N CYS A 201 -13.38 -33.40 8.00
CA CYS A 201 -14.38 -33.99 8.88
C CYS A 201 -15.82 -33.65 8.43
N ALA A 202 -16.08 -32.39 8.07
CA ALA A 202 -17.39 -31.97 7.58
C ALA A 202 -17.79 -32.68 6.27
N TYR A 203 -16.82 -32.88 5.36
CA TYR A 203 -17.01 -33.64 4.13
C TYR A 203 -17.32 -35.12 4.39
N ARG A 204 -16.56 -35.77 5.30
CA ARG A 204 -16.79 -37.18 5.68
C ARG A 204 -18.14 -37.41 6.33
N LEU A 205 -18.65 -36.40 7.05
CA LEU A 205 -19.99 -36.41 7.66
C LEU A 205 -21.10 -35.97 6.68
N GLN A 206 -20.79 -35.75 5.40
CA GLN A 206 -21.73 -35.38 4.35
C GLN A 206 -22.54 -34.11 4.66
N VAL A 207 -21.91 -33.13 5.31
CA VAL A 207 -22.56 -31.84 5.58
C VAL A 207 -22.80 -31.11 4.24
N PRO A 208 -24.03 -30.62 3.98
CA PRO A 208 -24.34 -29.90 2.74
C PRO A 208 -23.41 -28.70 2.52
N ASP A 209 -22.94 -28.53 1.30
CA ASP A 209 -22.06 -27.43 0.87
C ASP A 209 -20.76 -27.23 1.70
N ALA A 210 -20.31 -28.24 2.47
CA ALA A 210 -19.14 -28.12 3.35
C ALA A 210 -17.85 -27.63 2.65
N GLN A 211 -17.68 -27.91 1.35
CA GLN A 211 -16.55 -27.39 0.59
C GLN A 211 -16.66 -25.91 0.22
N LYS A 212 -17.88 -25.39 0.06
CA LYS A 212 -18.16 -23.99 -0.32
C LYS A 212 -18.36 -23.08 0.89
N SER A 213 -18.82 -23.62 2.01
CA SER A 213 -19.01 -22.86 3.25
C SER A 213 -17.69 -22.28 3.78
N SER A 214 -17.78 -21.13 4.45
CA SER A 214 -16.64 -20.57 5.20
C SER A 214 -16.25 -21.52 6.34
N ILE A 215 -14.97 -21.55 6.70
CA ILE A 215 -14.53 -22.32 7.88
C ILE A 215 -15.21 -21.80 9.14
N ASP A 216 -15.37 -20.49 9.25
CA ASP A 216 -15.97 -19.88 10.44
C ASP A 216 -17.43 -20.30 10.61
N ASP A 217 -18.17 -20.48 9.51
CA ASP A 217 -19.54 -21.00 9.53
C ASP A 217 -19.56 -22.49 9.96
N LEU A 218 -18.61 -23.28 9.47
CA LEU A 218 -18.47 -24.69 9.86
C LEU A 218 -18.14 -24.83 11.35
N VAL A 219 -17.28 -23.98 11.89
CA VAL A 219 -16.95 -23.97 13.33
C VAL A 219 -18.15 -23.48 14.16
N ALA A 220 -18.82 -22.41 13.73
CA ALA A 220 -20.01 -21.89 14.39
C ALA A 220 -21.15 -22.91 14.44
N SER A 221 -21.28 -23.77 13.43
CA SER A 221 -22.28 -24.85 13.40
C SER A 221 -22.13 -25.88 14.53
N ARG A 222 -20.95 -25.95 15.17
CA ARG A 222 -20.68 -26.86 16.28
C ARG A 222 -21.03 -26.26 17.64
N ASP A 223 -21.30 -24.96 17.72
CA ASP A 223 -21.66 -24.31 18.98
C ASP A 223 -23.03 -24.80 19.48
N GLY A 224 -23.07 -25.42 20.67
CA GLY A 224 -24.28 -25.99 21.25
C GLY A 224 -24.49 -27.48 21.01
N VAL A 225 -23.58 -28.15 20.29
CA VAL A 225 -23.55 -29.62 20.20
C VAL A 225 -23.13 -30.21 21.57
N PRO A 226 -23.63 -31.40 21.99
CA PRO A 226 -23.23 -31.99 23.27
C PRO A 226 -21.70 -32.07 23.44
N GLY A 227 -21.19 -31.44 24.50
CA GLY A 227 -19.74 -31.37 24.78
C GLY A 227 -19.01 -30.19 24.11
N VAL A 228 -19.69 -29.36 23.33
CA VAL A 228 -19.13 -28.17 22.66
C VAL A 228 -19.97 -26.93 22.96
N ASP A 229 -19.46 -26.07 23.84
CA ASP A 229 -20.00 -24.74 24.09
C ASP A 229 -18.89 -23.71 23.90
N LEU A 230 -18.73 -23.25 22.65
CA LEU A 230 -17.65 -22.35 22.25
C LEU A 230 -17.86 -20.99 22.90
N LYS A 231 -19.10 -20.52 22.99
CA LYS A 231 -19.44 -19.23 23.61
C LYS A 231 -19.16 -19.23 25.10
N ALA A 232 -19.54 -20.25 25.85
CA ALA A 232 -19.25 -20.30 27.28
C ALA A 232 -17.76 -20.45 27.55
N LEU A 233 -17.04 -21.21 26.71
CA LEU A 233 -15.59 -21.34 26.80
C LEU A 233 -14.88 -20.00 26.57
N LEU A 234 -15.31 -19.22 25.58
CA LEU A 234 -14.81 -17.85 25.36
C LEU A 234 -15.17 -16.90 26.51
N ARG A 235 -16.38 -16.99 27.08
CA ARG A 235 -16.74 -16.18 28.25
C ARG A 235 -15.88 -16.51 29.47
N LYS A 236 -15.57 -17.78 29.69
CA LYS A 236 -14.67 -18.22 30.77
C LYS A 236 -13.25 -17.71 30.54
N SER A 237 -12.75 -17.80 29.30
CA SER A 237 -11.41 -17.28 28.98
C SER A 237 -11.35 -15.75 29.11
N GLU A 238 -12.39 -15.03 28.67
CA GLU A 238 -12.47 -13.57 28.77
C GLU A 238 -12.63 -13.06 30.19
N ALA A 239 -13.35 -13.78 31.05
CA ALA A 239 -13.49 -13.43 32.46
C ALA A 239 -12.20 -13.70 33.26
N ALA A 240 -11.38 -14.65 32.81
CA ALA A 240 -10.12 -15.01 33.45
C ALA A 240 -8.96 -14.07 33.06
N VAL A 241 -8.99 -13.45 31.87
CA VAL A 241 -7.98 -12.45 31.47
C VAL A 241 -8.38 -11.07 32.03
N PRO A 242 -7.69 -10.53 33.04
CA PRO A 242 -8.01 -9.21 33.56
C PRO A 242 -7.87 -8.13 32.49
N SER A 243 -8.80 -7.19 32.50
CA SER A 243 -9.02 -6.08 31.56
C SER A 243 -7.83 -5.13 31.33
N SER A 244 -6.67 -5.38 31.93
CA SER A 244 -5.47 -4.53 31.86
C SER A 244 -4.91 -4.37 30.44
N ASN A 245 -5.20 -5.28 29.51
CA ASN A 245 -4.78 -5.16 28.11
C ASN A 245 -5.87 -4.65 27.16
N ARG A 246 -7.11 -4.41 27.65
CA ARG A 246 -8.21 -3.92 26.80
C ARG A 246 -8.16 -2.40 26.58
N GLU A 247 -7.50 -1.64 27.46
CA GLU A 247 -7.67 -0.18 27.52
C GLU A 247 -6.49 0.66 27.00
N THR A 248 -5.35 0.08 26.63
CA THR A 248 -4.28 0.83 25.90
C THR A 248 -4.35 0.70 24.38
N THR A 249 -5.13 -0.24 23.86
CA THR A 249 -5.48 -0.34 22.42
C THR A 249 -6.78 0.40 22.10
N GLY A 250 -6.93 1.64 22.56
CA GLY A 250 -7.80 2.56 21.85
C GLY A 250 -7.27 2.64 20.43
N SER A 251 -8.06 2.22 19.43
CA SER A 251 -7.69 2.10 18.01
C SER A 251 -6.84 3.30 17.55
N LEU A 252 -5.50 3.16 17.63
CA LEU A 252 -4.51 4.14 17.19
C LEU A 252 -4.59 4.13 15.67
N ALA A 253 -5.51 4.91 15.13
CA ALA A 253 -5.87 4.81 13.74
C ALA A 253 -5.89 6.17 13.06
N ILE A 254 -5.32 6.21 11.87
CA ILE A 254 -5.19 7.41 11.05
C ILE A 254 -6.04 7.20 9.80
N LYS A 255 -6.71 8.26 9.34
CA LYS A 255 -7.43 8.23 8.06
C LYS A 255 -6.54 8.78 6.95
N TRP A 256 -6.38 8.03 5.87
CA TRP A 256 -5.66 8.45 4.66
C TRP A 256 -6.23 7.74 3.43
N GLN A 257 -6.47 8.46 2.32
CA GLN A 257 -7.08 7.89 1.10
C GLN A 257 -8.43 7.21 1.36
N GLY A 258 -9.26 7.80 2.24
CA GLY A 258 -10.52 7.19 2.69
C GLY A 258 -10.38 5.90 3.52
N LYS A 259 -9.16 5.39 3.72
CA LYS A 259 -8.86 4.16 4.46
C LYS A 259 -8.47 4.48 5.90
N LYS A 260 -8.85 3.60 6.83
CA LYS A 260 -8.46 3.67 8.24
C LYS A 260 -7.22 2.78 8.43
N LEU A 261 -6.06 3.40 8.61
CA LEU A 261 -4.78 2.73 8.87
C LEU A 261 -4.60 2.51 10.36
N SER A 262 -4.27 1.29 10.77
CA SER A 262 -4.00 0.95 12.18
C SER A 262 -2.50 1.09 12.48
N VAL A 263 -2.14 1.84 13.51
CA VAL A 263 -0.77 2.12 13.92
C VAL A 263 -0.52 1.52 15.30
N LYS A 264 0.23 0.41 15.38
CA LYS A 264 0.47 -0.28 16.66
C LYS A 264 1.46 0.47 17.56
N ASN A 265 2.46 1.10 16.95
CA ASN A 265 3.50 1.83 17.65
C ASN A 265 2.96 3.19 18.14
N GLN A 266 2.80 3.33 19.46
CA GLN A 266 2.25 4.54 20.08
C GLN A 266 3.11 5.78 19.84
N ALA A 267 4.45 5.63 19.80
CA ALA A 267 5.35 6.73 19.51
C ALA A 267 5.21 7.21 18.05
N LEU A 268 5.10 6.27 17.11
CA LEU A 268 4.82 6.58 15.70
C LEU A 268 3.47 7.28 15.54
N TYR A 269 2.42 6.75 16.19
CA TYR A 269 1.08 7.36 16.15
C TYR A 269 1.08 8.80 16.66
N ALA A 270 1.72 9.06 17.81
CA ALA A 270 1.81 10.40 18.39
C ALA A 270 2.54 11.38 17.45
N GLN A 271 3.62 10.95 16.79
CA GLN A 271 4.34 11.76 15.80
C GLN A 271 3.47 12.05 14.57
N LEU A 272 2.81 11.04 14.02
CA LEU A 272 1.95 11.20 12.84
C LEU A 272 0.75 12.11 13.11
N LEU A 273 0.16 12.05 14.31
CA LEU A 273 -0.92 12.95 14.73
C LEU A 273 -0.43 14.40 14.83
N ALA A 274 0.71 14.62 15.49
CA ALA A 274 1.31 15.96 15.59
C ALA A 274 1.67 16.55 14.21
N ILE A 275 2.17 15.71 13.30
CA ILE A 275 2.45 16.08 11.91
C ILE A 275 1.15 16.44 11.17
N ALA A 276 0.07 15.69 11.35
CA ALA A 276 -1.21 15.98 10.71
C ALA A 276 -1.74 17.36 11.14
N ASP A 277 -1.70 17.68 12.43
CA ASP A 277 -2.15 18.97 12.97
C ASP A 277 -1.29 20.15 12.48
N GLU A 278 0.02 19.97 12.41
CA GLU A 278 0.94 20.99 11.89
C GLU A 278 0.80 21.21 10.37
N SER A 279 0.47 20.16 9.61
CA SER A 279 0.27 20.24 8.15
C SER A 279 -0.82 21.25 7.76
N CYS A 280 -1.91 21.29 8.53
CA CYS A 280 -3.02 22.23 8.34
C CYS A 280 -2.61 23.70 8.43
N GLN A 281 -1.50 24.00 9.12
CA GLN A 281 -1.00 25.36 9.30
C GLN A 281 -0.18 25.83 8.10
N PHE A 282 0.51 24.91 7.41
CA PHE A 282 1.24 25.20 6.18
C PHE A 282 0.33 25.27 4.96
N ALA A 283 -0.74 24.47 4.90
CA ALA A 283 -1.74 24.54 3.83
C ALA A 283 -2.40 25.93 3.70
N LYS A 284 -2.48 26.68 4.81
CA LYS A 284 -3.05 28.04 4.85
C LYS A 284 -2.03 29.14 4.55
N TYR A 285 -0.76 28.81 4.35
CA TYR A 285 0.28 29.79 4.08
C TYR A 285 0.10 30.36 2.67
N LYS A 286 -0.08 31.68 2.57
CA LYS A 286 0.01 32.42 1.31
C LYS A 286 1.18 33.40 1.41
N PRO A 287 2.01 33.54 0.36
CA PRO A 287 3.11 34.50 0.36
C PRO A 287 2.55 35.92 0.49
N GLN A 288 2.89 36.61 1.58
CA GLN A 288 2.51 37.99 1.83
C GLN A 288 3.74 38.90 1.92
N PRO A 289 3.73 40.09 1.29
CA PRO A 289 4.80 41.07 1.45
C PRO A 289 4.95 41.46 2.93
N GLY A 290 6.15 41.30 3.50
CA GLY A 290 6.43 41.66 4.90
C GLY A 290 6.19 40.56 5.96
N ALA A 291 5.81 39.34 5.54
CA ALA A 291 5.70 38.22 6.47
C ALA A 291 7.04 37.88 7.15
N LYS A 292 7.01 37.53 8.45
CA LYS A 292 8.18 37.02 9.18
C LYS A 292 8.51 35.60 8.68
N LEU A 293 9.21 35.52 7.56
CA LEU A 293 9.66 34.30 6.90
C LEU A 293 10.62 33.43 7.76
N PRO A 294 11.61 33.98 8.48
CA PRO A 294 12.59 33.13 9.20
C PRO A 294 11.96 32.21 10.26
N PRO A 295 11.02 32.65 11.12
CA PRO A 295 10.30 31.76 12.05
C PRO A 295 9.51 30.63 11.36
N LEU A 296 8.93 30.89 10.19
CA LEU A 296 8.18 29.88 9.43
C LEU A 296 9.11 28.82 8.84
N VAL A 297 10.28 29.23 8.34
CA VAL A 297 11.33 28.29 7.88
C VAL A 297 11.76 27.38 9.02
N THR A 298 12.05 27.93 10.21
CA THR A 298 12.41 27.12 11.39
C THR A 298 11.29 26.17 11.80
N LYS A 299 10.02 26.58 11.66
CA LYS A 299 8.87 25.71 11.93
C LYS A 299 8.78 24.56 10.93
N ALA A 300 9.00 24.83 9.64
CA ALA A 300 9.05 23.79 8.60
C ALA A 300 10.22 22.80 8.82
N GLU A 301 11.36 23.27 9.33
CA GLU A 301 12.48 22.39 9.70
C GLU A 301 12.14 21.47 10.88
N LYS A 302 11.45 21.99 11.91
CA LYS A 302 10.96 21.17 13.02
C LYS A 302 9.95 20.13 12.55
N TYR A 303 9.02 20.52 11.68
CA TYR A 303 8.07 19.60 11.05
C TYR A 303 8.80 18.47 10.29
N LEU A 304 9.77 18.84 9.45
CA LEU A 304 10.53 17.87 8.67
C LEU A 304 11.35 16.91 9.56
N ALA A 305 11.91 17.40 10.67
CA ALA A 305 12.60 16.57 11.64
C ALA A 305 11.67 15.52 12.27
N LYS A 306 10.43 15.90 12.66
CA LYS A 306 9.41 14.96 13.13
C LYS A 306 9.01 13.96 12.06
N ALA A 307 8.83 14.41 10.81
CA ALA A 307 8.47 13.55 9.69
C ALA A 307 9.58 12.52 9.38
N ASN A 308 10.85 12.91 9.45
CA ASN A 308 11.97 11.97 9.32
C ASN A 308 11.95 10.91 10.44
N GLN A 309 11.73 11.32 11.69
CA GLN A 309 11.62 10.37 12.82
C GLN A 309 10.44 9.40 12.64
N ALA A 310 9.30 9.88 12.13
CA ALA A 310 8.14 9.03 11.84
C ALA A 310 8.45 8.02 10.72
N VAL A 311 9.18 8.42 9.67
CA VAL A 311 9.63 7.50 8.61
C VAL A 311 10.58 6.44 9.16
N ASP A 312 11.53 6.81 10.01
CA ASP A 312 12.47 5.86 10.62
C ASP A 312 11.76 4.84 11.52
N LEU A 313 10.77 5.28 12.30
CA LEU A 313 9.94 4.38 13.13
C LEU A 313 9.10 3.44 12.25
N ALA A 314 8.44 3.97 11.22
CA ALA A 314 7.63 3.15 10.32
C ALA A 314 8.50 2.14 9.52
N ALA A 315 9.72 2.50 9.15
CA ALA A 315 10.65 1.57 8.49
C ALA A 315 11.09 0.42 9.40
N LYS A 316 11.26 0.67 10.71
CA LYS A 316 11.51 -0.40 11.69
C LYS A 316 10.31 -1.33 11.83
N ASP A 317 9.11 -0.78 11.92
CA ASP A 317 7.87 -1.57 11.99
C ASP A 317 7.71 -2.47 10.74
N VAL A 318 8.04 -1.98 9.54
CA VAL A 318 8.06 -2.78 8.30
C VAL A 318 9.06 -3.94 8.39
N GLU A 319 10.28 -3.70 8.86
CA GLU A 319 11.30 -4.74 8.97
C GLU A 319 10.95 -5.78 10.04
N GLU A 320 10.33 -5.37 11.16
CA GLU A 320 9.85 -6.29 12.18
C GLU A 320 8.71 -7.17 11.65
N ASP A 321 7.75 -6.59 10.93
CA ASP A 321 6.66 -7.34 10.28
C ASP A 321 7.21 -8.33 9.24
N ARG A 322 8.20 -7.92 8.44
CA ARG A 322 8.90 -8.79 7.50
C ARG A 322 9.53 -10.00 8.20
N ARG A 323 10.20 -9.80 9.34
CA ARG A 323 10.80 -10.89 10.13
C ARG A 323 9.76 -11.82 10.76
N VAL A 324 8.59 -11.30 11.11
CA VAL A 324 7.49 -12.12 11.66
C VAL A 324 6.84 -12.95 10.55
N THR A 325 6.57 -12.35 9.40
CA THR A 325 5.96 -13.03 8.24
C THR A 325 6.88 -14.11 7.64
N GLU A 326 8.19 -13.92 7.67
CA GLU A 326 9.17 -14.97 7.28
C GLU A 326 9.11 -16.21 8.16
N ARG A 327 8.73 -16.06 9.43
CA ARG A 327 8.65 -17.17 10.40
C ARG A 327 7.29 -17.85 10.37
N ALA A 328 6.22 -17.10 10.13
CA ALA A 328 4.87 -17.64 10.10
C ALA A 328 4.01 -16.88 9.07
N ILE A 329 3.71 -17.53 7.96
CA ILE A 329 2.73 -17.04 6.98
C ILE A 329 1.35 -17.39 7.50
N SER A 330 0.46 -16.41 7.59
CA SER A 330 -0.94 -16.61 8.00
C SER A 330 -1.89 -15.81 7.11
N SER A 331 -3.17 -16.15 7.12
CA SER A 331 -4.20 -15.38 6.41
C SER A 331 -4.19 -13.88 6.73
N LYS A 332 -3.88 -13.51 7.99
CA LYS A 332 -3.80 -12.11 8.44
C LYS A 332 -2.43 -11.46 8.24
N SER A 333 -1.38 -12.21 7.93
CA SER A 333 -0.05 -11.62 7.77
C SER A 333 0.03 -10.73 6.54
N ALA A 334 -0.65 -11.10 5.45
CA ALA A 334 -0.72 -10.29 4.23
C ALA A 334 -1.48 -8.97 4.45
N GLU A 335 -2.62 -9.00 5.15
CA GLU A 335 -3.39 -7.80 5.48
C GLU A 335 -2.60 -6.84 6.39
N ASN A 336 -1.90 -7.39 7.40
CA ASN A 336 -1.05 -6.60 8.28
C ASN A 336 0.13 -5.98 7.53
N ALA A 337 0.83 -6.75 6.68
CA ALA A 337 1.92 -6.25 5.86
C ALA A 337 1.48 -5.10 4.95
N ALA A 338 0.30 -5.24 4.32
CA ALA A 338 -0.30 -4.18 3.52
C ALA A 338 -0.60 -2.91 4.34
N ASN A 339 -1.13 -3.07 5.56
CA ASN A 339 -1.40 -1.95 6.46
C ASN A 339 -0.10 -1.26 6.92
N VAL A 340 0.93 -2.01 7.32
CA VAL A 340 2.22 -1.46 7.76
C VAL A 340 2.93 -0.74 6.61
N ALA A 341 2.89 -1.31 5.40
CA ALA A 341 3.40 -0.65 4.18
C ALA A 341 2.64 0.65 3.87
N ALA A 342 1.32 0.68 4.07
CA ALA A 342 0.51 1.89 3.88
C ALA A 342 0.81 2.98 4.93
N VAL A 343 1.06 2.61 6.20
CA VAL A 343 1.50 3.55 7.25
C VAL A 343 2.88 4.14 6.91
N HIS A 344 3.81 3.32 6.43
CA HIS A 344 5.11 3.81 5.97
C HIS A 344 4.97 4.74 4.75
N ALA A 345 4.11 4.41 3.78
CA ALA A 345 3.83 5.29 2.64
C ALA A 345 3.22 6.63 3.07
N TYR A 346 2.32 6.62 4.06
CA TYR A 346 1.78 7.85 4.65
C TYR A 346 2.86 8.71 5.32
N ALA A 347 3.76 8.11 6.10
CA ALA A 347 4.88 8.82 6.72
C ALA A 347 5.79 9.46 5.66
N GLN A 348 6.11 8.73 4.57
CA GLN A 348 6.88 9.26 3.44
C GLN A 348 6.16 10.40 2.72
N PHE A 349 4.84 10.29 2.53
CA PHE A 349 4.02 11.36 1.97
C PHE A 349 4.08 12.63 2.83
N LYS A 350 3.97 12.51 4.16
CA LYS A 350 4.11 13.65 5.07
C LYS A 350 5.50 14.26 5.08
N ARG A 351 6.55 13.43 5.00
CA ARG A 351 7.93 13.90 4.83
C ARG A 351 8.09 14.70 3.53
N MET A 352 7.53 14.22 2.43
CA MET A 352 7.51 14.94 1.16
C MET A 352 6.83 16.30 1.29
N GLN A 353 5.66 16.37 1.92
CA GLN A 353 4.99 17.66 2.21
C GLN A 353 5.88 18.61 3.02
N GLY A 354 6.63 18.10 4.00
CA GLY A 354 7.59 18.90 4.78
C GLY A 354 8.72 19.49 3.92
N ILE A 355 9.25 18.71 2.98
CA ILE A 355 10.29 19.15 2.04
C ILE A 355 9.73 20.25 1.12
N THR A 356 8.52 20.06 0.58
CA THR A 356 7.90 21.05 -0.32
C THR A 356 7.55 22.34 0.40
N TYR A 357 7.04 22.28 1.65
CA TYR A 357 6.81 23.47 2.47
C TYR A 357 8.10 24.25 2.75
N LYS A 358 9.17 23.55 3.16
CA LYS A 358 10.49 24.17 3.40
C LYS A 358 11.03 24.81 2.13
N ALA A 359 10.92 24.13 0.99
CA ALA A 359 11.37 24.62 -0.30
C ALA A 359 10.62 25.89 -0.72
N ALA A 360 9.28 25.89 -0.62
CA ALA A 360 8.46 27.07 -0.95
C ALA A 360 8.85 28.29 -0.10
N LEU A 361 8.96 28.11 1.23
CA LEU A 361 9.40 29.16 2.14
C LEU A 361 10.84 29.64 1.86
N GLY A 362 11.72 28.72 1.46
CA GLY A 362 13.09 29.01 1.03
C GLY A 362 13.12 29.89 -0.22
N VAL A 363 12.31 29.56 -1.23
CA VAL A 363 12.17 30.35 -2.46
C VAL A 363 11.64 31.75 -2.15
N ASP A 364 10.62 31.88 -1.29
CA ASP A 364 10.07 33.18 -0.91
C ASP A 364 11.07 34.02 -0.10
N HIS A 365 11.82 33.39 0.80
CA HIS A 365 12.91 34.05 1.54
C HIS A 365 13.98 34.59 0.58
N VAL A 366 14.36 33.80 -0.41
CA VAL A 366 15.33 34.19 -1.44
C VAL A 366 14.80 35.34 -2.29
N LYS A 367 13.54 35.30 -2.73
CA LYS A 367 12.88 36.40 -3.46
C LYS A 367 12.83 37.68 -2.64
N ALA A 368 12.46 37.60 -1.36
CA ALA A 368 12.39 38.76 -0.46
C ALA A 368 13.76 39.41 -0.23
N LYS A 369 14.82 38.59 -0.14
CA LYS A 369 16.22 39.05 -0.05
C LYS A 369 16.67 39.76 -1.33
N ARG A 370 16.30 39.26 -2.51
CA ARG A 370 16.58 39.92 -3.81
C ARG A 370 15.88 41.28 -3.92
N ALA A 371 14.63 41.36 -3.45
CA ALA A 371 13.87 42.61 -3.42
C ALA A 371 14.40 43.64 -2.40
N GLY A 372 15.23 43.23 -1.45
CA GLY A 372 15.73 44.09 -0.36
C GLY A 372 14.74 44.27 0.79
N VAL A 373 13.73 43.40 0.88
CA VAL A 373 12.70 43.40 1.95
C VAL A 373 13.23 42.72 3.22
N VAL A 374 14.20 41.82 3.10
CA VAL A 374 14.80 41.06 4.21
C VAL A 374 16.33 41.20 4.17
N GLY A 375 16.91 41.76 5.24
CA GLY A 375 18.35 42.02 5.39
C GLY A 375 18.79 43.44 5.01
N THR A 376 19.90 43.91 5.57
CA THR A 376 20.36 45.32 5.46
C THR A 376 21.02 45.70 4.13
N LYS A 377 21.21 44.75 3.20
CA LYS A 377 21.79 44.99 1.86
C LYS A 377 21.17 44.06 0.81
N ARG A 378 20.83 44.59 -0.38
CA ARG A 378 20.51 43.79 -1.57
C ARG A 378 21.73 42.94 -1.92
N LYS A 379 21.72 41.65 -1.58
CA LYS A 379 22.77 40.69 -2.00
C LYS A 379 22.31 40.01 -3.29
N ALA A 380 23.25 39.80 -4.22
CA ALA A 380 23.02 38.97 -5.40
C ALA A 380 22.63 37.55 -4.94
N VAL A 381 21.42 37.15 -5.28
CA VAL A 381 20.93 35.78 -5.09
C VAL A 381 21.46 34.94 -6.24
N ARG A 382 22.05 33.78 -5.96
CA ARG A 382 22.46 32.84 -7.01
C ARG A 382 21.22 32.09 -7.52
N PRO A 383 20.97 32.05 -8.85
CA PRO A 383 19.86 31.29 -9.42
C PRO A 383 19.83 29.82 -8.97
N GLY A 384 21.00 29.22 -8.75
CA GLY A 384 21.13 27.84 -8.26
C GLY A 384 20.47 27.57 -6.91
N GLU A 385 20.35 28.55 -6.01
CA GLU A 385 19.68 28.34 -4.71
C GLU A 385 18.18 28.05 -4.89
N VAL A 386 17.50 28.78 -5.79
CA VAL A 386 16.07 28.57 -6.10
C VAL A 386 15.86 27.23 -6.78
N LEU A 387 16.73 26.88 -7.74
CA LEU A 387 16.67 25.61 -8.45
C LEU A 387 16.83 24.41 -7.51
N ASN A 388 17.76 24.50 -6.55
CA ASN A 388 17.98 23.44 -5.58
C ASN A 388 16.73 23.16 -4.72
N PHE A 389 15.96 24.19 -4.34
CA PHE A 389 14.71 24.01 -3.60
C PHE A 389 13.64 23.28 -4.44
N ILE A 390 13.54 23.64 -5.73
CA ILE A 390 12.60 23.00 -6.65
C ILE A 390 13.04 21.54 -6.90
N ASP A 391 14.31 21.29 -7.20
CA ASP A 391 14.84 19.96 -7.49
C ASP A 391 14.76 19.03 -6.26
N ALA A 392 14.94 19.56 -5.05
CA ALA A 392 14.72 18.81 -3.80
C ALA A 392 13.25 18.39 -3.63
N SER A 393 12.30 19.28 -3.97
CA SER A 393 10.86 18.99 -3.92
C SER A 393 10.47 17.91 -4.92
N ARG A 394 10.97 18.00 -6.15
CA ARG A 394 10.75 17.00 -7.21
C ARG A 394 11.32 15.64 -6.84
N THR A 395 12.54 15.62 -6.31
CA THR A 395 13.18 14.36 -5.84
C THR A 395 12.35 13.70 -4.73
N ALA A 396 11.79 14.49 -3.81
CA ALA A 396 10.91 13.99 -2.76
C ALA A 396 9.60 13.40 -3.32
N ILE A 397 8.98 14.06 -4.30
CA ILE A 397 7.77 13.56 -4.98
C ILE A 397 8.06 12.25 -5.70
N ASN A 398 9.14 12.19 -6.50
CA ASN A 398 9.52 10.98 -7.23
C ASN A 398 9.77 9.78 -6.30
N THR A 399 10.35 10.03 -5.11
CA THR A 399 10.56 8.98 -4.10
C THR A 399 9.24 8.41 -3.60
N VAL A 400 8.23 9.26 -3.37
CA VAL A 400 6.90 8.81 -2.93
C VAL A 400 6.15 8.12 -4.07
N GLN A 401 6.23 8.64 -5.30
CA GLN A 401 5.61 8.01 -6.47
C GLN A 401 6.09 6.58 -6.69
N ALA A 402 7.36 6.28 -6.42
CA ALA A 402 7.91 4.93 -6.59
C ALA A 402 7.37 3.88 -5.60
N LEU A 403 6.63 4.28 -4.56
CA LEU A 403 6.10 3.36 -3.56
C LEU A 403 4.96 2.51 -4.14
N PRO A 404 4.94 1.17 -3.93
CA PRO A 404 3.90 0.29 -4.47
C PRO A 404 2.47 0.68 -4.07
N VAL A 405 2.30 1.17 -2.83
CA VAL A 405 1.01 1.63 -2.30
C VAL A 405 0.47 2.82 -3.10
N ILE A 406 1.35 3.70 -3.57
CA ILE A 406 1.01 4.89 -4.37
C ILE A 406 0.76 4.49 -5.82
N GLN A 407 1.56 3.57 -6.37
CA GLN A 407 1.35 3.04 -7.73
C GLN A 407 0.00 2.31 -7.87
N ALA A 408 -0.49 1.70 -6.79
CA ALA A 408 -1.80 1.06 -6.74
C ALA A 408 -2.97 2.06 -6.66
N ASP A 409 -2.70 3.35 -6.44
CA ASP A 409 -3.69 4.42 -6.32
C ASP A 409 -3.57 5.41 -7.50
N PRO A 410 -4.33 5.23 -8.59
CA PRO A 410 -4.19 6.04 -9.79
C PRO A 410 -4.53 7.52 -9.52
N ALA A 411 -5.50 7.81 -8.66
CA ALA A 411 -5.90 9.17 -8.33
C ALA A 411 -4.78 9.94 -7.66
N LEU A 412 -4.21 9.36 -6.59
CA LEU A 412 -3.11 9.97 -5.85
C LEU A 412 -1.84 10.07 -6.73
N LEU A 413 -1.57 9.06 -7.55
CA LEU A 413 -0.44 9.09 -8.48
C LEU A 413 -0.57 10.24 -9.48
N GLN A 414 -1.75 10.45 -10.08
CA GLN A 414 -1.97 11.57 -11.00
C GLN A 414 -1.89 12.93 -10.31
N TYR A 415 -2.37 13.03 -9.08
CA TYR A 415 -2.18 14.23 -8.25
C TYR A 415 -0.69 14.54 -8.05
N LEU A 416 0.13 13.55 -7.69
CA LEU A 416 1.57 13.73 -7.53
C LEU A 416 2.28 14.05 -8.86
N ASN A 417 1.87 13.42 -9.96
CA ASN A 417 2.37 13.73 -11.30
C ASN A 417 2.08 15.18 -11.71
N SER A 418 0.90 15.68 -11.36
CA SER A 418 0.53 17.07 -11.57
C SER A 418 1.44 18.02 -10.77
N GLN A 419 1.72 17.69 -9.50
CA GLN A 419 2.65 18.47 -8.67
C GLN A 419 4.08 18.50 -9.24
N ASP A 420 4.63 17.35 -9.66
CA ASP A 420 5.98 17.31 -10.26
C ASP A 420 6.02 18.12 -11.56
N ALA A 421 5.01 17.97 -12.43
CA ALA A 421 4.93 18.73 -13.68
C ALA A 421 4.84 20.24 -13.43
N LEU A 422 4.12 20.68 -12.40
CA LEU A 422 4.04 22.09 -12.03
C LEU A 422 5.38 22.62 -11.50
N LEU A 423 6.09 21.84 -10.67
CA LEU A 423 7.43 22.18 -10.21
C LEU A 423 8.44 22.21 -11.37
N ALA A 424 8.34 21.27 -12.32
CA ALA A 424 9.13 21.28 -13.54
C ALA A 424 8.90 22.56 -14.35
N ALA A 425 7.63 23.00 -14.46
CA ALA A 425 7.28 24.25 -15.11
C ALA A 425 7.86 25.47 -14.40
N HIS A 426 7.76 25.55 -13.07
CA HIS A 426 8.36 26.63 -12.28
C HIS A 426 9.87 26.67 -12.46
N ARG A 427 10.53 25.51 -12.51
CA ARG A 427 11.97 25.40 -12.76
C ARG A 427 12.34 25.97 -14.13
N THR A 428 11.67 25.52 -15.20
CA THR A 428 11.94 25.98 -16.57
C THR A 428 11.61 27.45 -16.76
N PHE A 429 10.51 27.92 -16.15
CA PHE A 429 10.12 29.33 -16.17
C PHE A 429 11.14 30.22 -15.47
N PHE A 430 11.62 29.80 -14.28
CA PHE A 430 12.65 30.55 -13.57
C PHE A 430 13.95 30.65 -14.37
N LEU A 431 14.38 29.55 -15.01
CA LEU A 431 15.53 29.56 -15.93
C LEU A 431 15.32 30.51 -17.11
N ALA A 432 14.14 30.50 -17.72
CA ALA A 432 13.80 31.41 -18.82
C ALA A 432 13.94 32.87 -18.38
N CYS A 433 13.41 33.23 -17.20
CA CYS A 433 13.50 34.58 -16.65
C CYS A 433 14.95 35.03 -16.37
N GLU A 434 15.83 34.13 -15.92
CA GLU A 434 17.24 34.47 -15.69
C GLU A 434 18.03 34.63 -16.99
N LEU A 435 17.68 33.87 -18.05
CA LEU A 435 18.33 33.96 -19.36
C LEU A 435 17.80 35.09 -20.25
N ALA A 436 16.67 35.71 -19.89
CA ALA A 436 16.00 36.74 -20.70
C ALA A 436 16.91 37.91 -21.10
N SER A 437 17.86 38.29 -20.24
CA SER A 437 18.80 39.40 -20.51
C SER A 437 20.00 39.01 -21.36
N SER A 438 20.35 37.72 -21.45
CA SER A 438 21.62 37.24 -22.02
C SER A 438 21.42 36.40 -23.28
N GLU A 439 20.53 35.42 -23.25
CA GLU A 439 20.36 34.40 -24.30
C GLU A 439 18.89 34.28 -24.73
N ARG A 440 18.50 35.13 -25.70
CA ARG A 440 17.10 35.36 -26.08
C ARG A 440 16.42 34.14 -26.72
N ASP A 441 17.10 33.46 -27.62
CA ASP A 441 16.53 32.30 -28.32
C ASP A 441 16.26 31.15 -27.35
N GLN A 442 17.20 30.89 -26.45
CA GLN A 442 17.05 29.87 -25.40
C GLN A 442 15.95 30.23 -24.41
N CYS A 443 15.83 31.51 -24.04
CA CYS A 443 14.75 32.01 -23.20
C CYS A 443 13.36 31.69 -23.79
N MET A 444 13.17 31.94 -25.09
CA MET A 444 11.90 31.67 -25.79
C MET A 444 11.54 30.18 -25.80
N VAL A 445 12.51 29.31 -26.10
CA VAL A 445 12.33 27.86 -26.06
C VAL A 445 11.97 27.39 -24.64
N LEU A 446 12.60 27.96 -23.61
CA LEU A 446 12.30 27.60 -22.22
C LEU A 446 10.91 28.08 -21.77
N PHE A 447 10.41 29.21 -22.27
CA PHE A 447 9.02 29.60 -22.02
C PHE A 447 8.02 28.65 -22.68
N ASP A 448 8.28 28.20 -23.90
CA ASP A 448 7.46 27.17 -24.55
C ASP A 448 7.49 25.85 -23.78
N ARG A 449 8.66 25.44 -23.31
CA ARG A 449 8.80 24.25 -22.47
C ARG A 449 8.08 24.38 -21.13
N ALA A 450 8.13 25.57 -20.51
CA ALA A 450 7.39 25.85 -19.29
C ALA A 450 5.87 25.74 -19.54
N HIS A 451 5.37 26.29 -20.66
CA HIS A 451 3.97 26.19 -21.05
C HIS A 451 3.52 24.74 -21.23
N GLU A 452 4.32 23.91 -21.90
CA GLU A 452 4.06 22.46 -22.04
C GLU A 452 3.95 21.78 -20.67
N HIS A 453 4.89 22.05 -19.75
CA HIS A 453 4.89 21.48 -18.42
C HIS A 453 3.66 21.90 -17.59
N VAL A 454 3.27 23.18 -17.62
CA VAL A 454 2.05 23.64 -16.93
C VAL A 454 0.80 23.02 -17.54
N SER A 455 0.74 22.94 -18.87
CA SER A 455 -0.39 22.32 -19.57
C SER A 455 -0.52 20.85 -19.19
N HIS A 456 0.60 20.12 -19.10
CA HIS A 456 0.64 18.75 -18.62
C HIS A 456 0.20 18.65 -17.15
N ALA A 457 0.68 19.54 -16.28
CA ALA A 457 0.27 19.57 -14.87
C ALA A 457 -1.25 19.71 -14.73
N ARG A 458 -1.87 20.60 -15.51
CA ARG A 458 -3.32 20.80 -15.52
C ARG A 458 -4.07 19.55 -15.98
N VAL A 459 -3.62 18.90 -17.05
CA VAL A 459 -4.23 17.66 -17.55
C VAL A 459 -4.16 16.55 -16.50
N GLN A 460 -3.04 16.42 -15.77
CA GLN A 460 -2.92 15.43 -14.71
C GLN A 460 -3.80 15.73 -13.50
N ALA A 461 -4.00 17.01 -13.14
CA ALA A 461 -4.94 17.40 -12.09
C ALA A 461 -6.39 17.09 -12.49
N ASP A 462 -6.77 17.36 -13.75
CA ASP A 462 -8.08 16.99 -14.29
C ASP A 462 -8.27 15.47 -14.36
N ALA A 463 -7.21 14.72 -14.68
CA ALA A 463 -7.24 13.26 -14.69
C ALA A 463 -7.48 12.70 -13.28
N ALA A 464 -6.77 13.22 -12.28
CA ALA A 464 -7.03 12.87 -10.88
C ALA A 464 -8.51 13.09 -10.54
N LEU A 465 -9.06 14.27 -10.81
CA LEU A 465 -10.47 14.60 -10.49
C LEU A 465 -11.53 13.71 -11.17
N ARG A 466 -11.19 12.99 -12.24
CA ARG A 466 -12.12 12.07 -12.93
C ARG A 466 -12.21 10.69 -12.27
N GLU A 467 -11.30 10.36 -11.37
CA GLU A 467 -11.29 9.07 -10.69
C GLU A 467 -12.50 8.96 -9.73
N GLN A 468 -13.25 7.86 -9.84
CA GLN A 468 -14.55 7.66 -9.17
C GLN A 468 -14.48 7.54 -7.64
N TRP A 469 -13.27 7.40 -7.07
CA TRP A 469 -13.05 7.03 -5.67
C TRP A 469 -12.10 7.98 -4.92
N ILE A 470 -12.04 9.24 -5.34
CA ILE A 470 -11.26 10.27 -4.62
C ILE A 470 -11.95 10.70 -3.33
N ALA A 471 -11.21 10.76 -2.22
CA ALA A 471 -11.73 11.34 -0.97
C ALA A 471 -11.98 12.85 -1.12
N GLU A 472 -12.95 13.41 -0.40
CA GLU A 472 -13.33 14.84 -0.52
C GLU A 472 -12.15 15.80 -0.37
N ASP A 473 -11.27 15.54 0.61
CA ASP A 473 -10.06 16.35 0.87
C ASP A 473 -9.08 16.31 -0.31
N GLU A 474 -8.94 15.17 -0.97
CA GLU A 474 -8.07 15.00 -2.14
C GLU A 474 -8.66 15.64 -3.39
N SER A 475 -9.99 15.61 -3.54
CA SER A 475 -10.69 16.34 -4.61
C SER A 475 -10.47 17.84 -4.47
N LEU A 476 -10.53 18.37 -3.25
CA LEU A 476 -10.25 19.78 -2.99
C LEU A 476 -8.80 20.12 -3.36
N ALA A 477 -7.83 19.33 -2.88
CA ALA A 477 -6.41 19.54 -3.18
C ALA A 477 -6.10 19.48 -4.69
N ALA A 478 -6.73 18.57 -5.43
CA ALA A 478 -6.57 18.46 -6.88
C ALA A 478 -7.20 19.64 -7.64
N ARG A 479 -8.34 20.18 -7.16
CA ARG A 479 -8.94 21.42 -7.72
C ARG A 479 -8.03 22.61 -7.48
N GLU A 480 -7.53 22.80 -6.26
CA GLU A 480 -6.59 23.87 -5.94
C GLU A 480 -5.33 23.81 -6.82
N LEU A 481 -4.79 22.60 -7.05
CA LEU A 481 -3.63 22.39 -7.91
C LEU A 481 -3.92 22.73 -9.38
N ARG A 482 -5.10 22.33 -9.89
CA ARG A 482 -5.55 22.67 -11.25
C ARG A 482 -5.71 24.17 -11.43
N ASP A 483 -6.29 24.84 -10.45
CA ASP A 483 -6.52 26.28 -10.47
C ASP A 483 -5.17 27.03 -10.41
N LEU A 484 -4.26 26.60 -9.53
CA LEU A 484 -2.88 27.10 -9.47
C LEU A 484 -2.12 26.92 -10.80
N ALA A 485 -2.24 25.75 -11.44
CA ALA A 485 -1.66 25.52 -12.76
C ALA A 485 -2.29 26.42 -13.83
N SER A 486 -3.59 26.70 -13.75
CA SER A 486 -4.27 27.58 -14.69
C SER A 486 -3.82 29.04 -14.54
N ASP A 487 -3.64 29.52 -13.31
CA ASP A 487 -3.10 30.84 -13.03
C ASP A 487 -1.65 30.96 -13.52
N PHE A 488 -0.82 29.96 -13.20
CA PHE A 488 0.58 29.95 -13.62
C PHE A 488 0.74 29.85 -15.14
N LEU A 489 -0.18 29.17 -15.84
CA LEU A 489 -0.18 29.14 -17.30
C LEU A 489 -0.35 30.54 -17.90
N GLN A 490 -1.18 31.39 -17.29
CA GLN A 490 -1.33 32.78 -17.71
C GLN A 490 -0.06 33.59 -17.42
N GLU A 491 0.58 33.37 -16.27
CA GLU A 491 1.85 34.02 -15.93
C GLU A 491 2.95 33.70 -16.96
N VAL A 492 3.11 32.42 -17.32
CA VAL A 492 4.08 31.97 -18.34
C VAL A 492 3.80 32.64 -19.69
N ARG A 493 2.54 32.69 -20.12
CA ARG A 493 2.14 33.34 -21.38
C ARG A 493 2.45 34.84 -21.36
N LEU A 494 2.11 35.52 -20.27
CA LEU A 494 2.36 36.95 -20.13
C LEU A 494 3.85 37.27 -20.10
N ALA A 495 4.66 36.47 -19.41
CA ALA A 495 6.12 36.63 -19.39
C ALA A 495 6.71 36.45 -20.79
N LYS A 496 6.30 35.41 -21.52
CA LYS A 496 6.71 35.18 -22.91
C LYS A 496 6.37 36.37 -23.80
N LEU A 497 5.12 36.85 -23.73
CA LEU A 497 4.67 38.03 -24.51
C LEU A 497 5.45 39.29 -24.15
N ARG A 498 5.79 39.50 -22.87
CA ARG A 498 6.61 40.63 -22.42
C ARG A 498 8.02 40.60 -23.01
N GLU A 499 8.67 39.43 -23.02
CA GLU A 499 10.00 39.31 -23.64
C GLU A 499 9.92 39.45 -25.17
N GLN A 500 8.86 38.93 -25.82
CA GLN A 500 8.63 39.18 -27.26
C GLN A 500 8.43 40.67 -27.57
N ALA A 501 7.66 41.37 -26.75
CA ALA A 501 7.44 42.81 -26.91
C ALA A 501 8.74 43.60 -26.71
N ARG A 502 9.55 43.25 -25.70
CA ARG A 502 10.88 43.84 -25.50
C ARG A 502 11.77 43.61 -26.72
N TRP A 503 11.74 42.41 -27.30
CA TRP A 503 12.49 42.11 -28.50
C TRP A 503 12.04 42.94 -29.71
N ALA A 504 10.73 43.12 -29.90
CA ALA A 504 10.21 43.97 -30.96
C ALA A 504 10.62 45.44 -30.77
N LEU A 505 10.64 45.93 -29.54
CA LEU A 505 11.09 47.30 -29.21
C LEU A 505 12.61 47.48 -29.39
N ASP A 506 13.43 46.47 -29.08
CA ASP A 506 14.87 46.53 -29.34
C ASP A 506 15.19 46.59 -30.85
N LYS A 507 14.29 46.06 -31.69
CA LYS A 507 14.42 46.05 -33.16
C LYS A 507 13.96 47.34 -33.84
N THR A 508 13.35 48.29 -33.15
CA THR A 508 12.99 49.61 -33.72
C THR A 508 14.22 50.52 -33.82
N GLY A 509 15.23 50.08 -34.58
CA GLY A 509 16.42 50.84 -34.94
C GLY A 509 16.25 51.58 -36.29
N PRO A 510 17.34 52.09 -36.89
CA PRO A 510 17.28 52.94 -38.10
C PRO A 510 16.62 52.26 -39.32
N ASP A 511 16.62 50.93 -39.42
CA ASP A 511 15.92 50.20 -40.49
C ASP A 511 14.38 50.34 -40.37
N ALA A 512 13.85 50.47 -39.15
CA ALA A 512 12.42 50.69 -38.92
C ALA A 512 11.98 52.10 -39.34
N GLU A 513 12.87 53.10 -39.31
CA GLU A 513 12.61 54.46 -39.82
C GLU A 513 12.55 54.49 -41.36
N ALA A 514 13.30 53.61 -42.03
CA ALA A 514 13.23 53.44 -43.47
C ALA A 514 11.92 52.75 -43.90
N GLU A 515 11.49 51.73 -43.14
CA GLU A 515 10.24 51.02 -43.37
C GLU A 515 9.00 51.82 -42.96
N ASP A 516 9.09 52.79 -42.03
CA ASP A 516 7.95 53.65 -41.64
C ASP A 516 7.33 54.39 -42.85
N LYS A 517 8.16 54.67 -43.86
CA LYS A 517 7.76 55.30 -45.12
C LYS A 517 6.91 54.39 -46.00
N LEU A 518 6.96 53.07 -45.81
CA LEU A 518 6.13 52.11 -46.53
C LEU A 518 4.70 52.12 -45.97
N PRO A 519 3.68 51.94 -46.82
CA PRO A 519 2.31 51.78 -46.34
C PRO A 519 2.19 50.58 -45.40
N LEU A 520 1.35 50.68 -44.36
CA LEU A 520 1.20 49.63 -43.33
C LEU A 520 0.99 48.22 -43.92
N VAL A 521 0.22 48.10 -45.01
CA VAL A 521 -0.04 46.82 -45.70
C VAL A 521 1.22 46.12 -46.21
N ALA A 522 2.29 46.87 -46.49
CA ALA A 522 3.56 46.32 -46.99
C ALA A 522 4.53 45.92 -45.87
N ARG A 523 4.21 46.25 -44.61
CA ARG A 523 5.08 46.06 -43.44
C ARG A 523 4.34 45.46 -42.24
N LEU A 524 3.38 44.57 -42.46
CA LEU A 524 2.58 43.96 -41.40
C LEU A 524 3.41 43.14 -40.39
N ASP A 525 4.59 42.68 -40.82
CA ASP A 525 5.53 41.92 -39.99
C ASP A 525 6.51 42.82 -39.21
N THR A 526 6.54 44.12 -39.49
CA THR A 526 7.44 45.09 -38.84
C THR A 526 6.66 46.05 -37.95
N PHE A 527 6.97 46.04 -36.65
CA PHE A 527 6.44 47.01 -35.71
C PHE A 527 7.21 48.34 -35.82
N VAL A 528 6.48 49.45 -35.94
CA VAL A 528 7.04 50.80 -35.91
C VAL A 528 6.33 51.60 -34.81
N ALA A 529 7.11 52.25 -33.94
CA ALA A 529 6.57 52.93 -32.76
C ALA A 529 5.93 54.29 -33.08
N SER A 530 6.33 54.95 -34.16
CA SER A 530 5.71 56.18 -34.68
C SER A 530 4.40 55.85 -35.42
N PHE A 531 3.32 56.55 -35.08
CA PHE A 531 2.06 56.50 -35.81
C PHE A 531 1.49 57.92 -35.88
N ASP A 532 1.25 58.41 -37.08
CA ASP A 532 0.56 59.69 -37.31
C ASP A 532 -0.93 59.43 -37.58
N PRO A 533 -1.84 59.77 -36.63
CA PRO A 533 -3.28 59.60 -36.82
C PRO A 533 -3.84 60.47 -37.95
N ALA A 534 -3.20 61.59 -38.28
CA ALA A 534 -3.65 62.50 -39.33
C ALA A 534 -3.29 61.98 -40.73
N ASN A 535 -2.20 61.23 -40.86
CA ASN A 535 -1.78 60.57 -42.10
C ASN A 535 -1.29 59.14 -41.83
N PRO A 536 -2.22 58.18 -41.66
CA PRO A 536 -1.86 56.84 -41.19
C PRO A 536 -1.17 55.96 -42.24
N ASN A 537 -0.97 56.44 -43.47
CA ASN A 537 -0.29 55.75 -44.57
C ASN A 537 -0.61 54.23 -44.64
N LEU A 538 -1.89 53.87 -44.62
CA LEU A 538 -2.31 52.46 -44.45
C LEU A 538 -2.05 51.62 -45.71
N VAL A 539 -2.46 52.14 -46.86
CA VAL A 539 -2.40 51.50 -48.18
C VAL A 539 -2.10 52.56 -49.22
N ALA A 540 -1.29 52.24 -50.23
CA ALA A 540 -1.09 53.12 -51.38
C ALA A 540 -2.34 53.13 -52.27
N ILE A 541 -2.93 54.32 -52.47
CA ILE A 541 -4.06 54.53 -53.37
C ILE A 541 -3.60 55.40 -54.55
N PRO A 542 -3.83 55.00 -55.82
CA PRO A 542 -4.45 53.74 -56.25
C PRO A 542 -3.54 52.51 -56.04
N PRO A 543 -4.11 51.30 -55.82
CA PRO A 543 -3.32 50.10 -55.62
C PRO A 543 -2.49 49.77 -56.86
N LYS A 544 -1.23 49.36 -56.67
CA LYS A 544 -0.41 48.86 -57.76
C LYS A 544 -1.03 47.57 -58.29
N LEU A 545 -1.33 47.54 -59.59
CA LEU A 545 -1.83 46.34 -60.26
C LEU A 545 -0.70 45.29 -60.30
N ILE A 546 -0.89 44.16 -59.63
CA ILE A 546 0.03 43.03 -59.63
C ILE A 546 -0.56 41.94 -60.53
N PRO A 547 0.20 41.36 -61.47
CA PRO A 547 -0.27 40.24 -62.28
C PRO A 547 -0.56 39.04 -61.37
N VAL A 548 -1.81 38.59 -61.37
CA VAL A 548 -2.24 37.38 -60.65
C VAL A 548 -2.12 36.21 -61.61
N ALA A 549 -1.48 35.12 -61.18
CA ALA A 549 -1.43 33.88 -61.95
C ALA A 549 -2.87 33.42 -62.29
N PRO A 550 -3.15 32.95 -63.52
CA PRO A 550 -4.48 32.49 -63.87
C PRO A 550 -4.89 31.37 -62.92
N LYS A 551 -6.03 31.54 -62.24
CA LYS A 551 -6.58 30.46 -61.41
C LYS A 551 -6.79 29.23 -62.31
N PRO A 552 -6.20 28.07 -62.00
CA PRO A 552 -6.43 26.87 -62.79
C PRO A 552 -7.94 26.56 -62.78
N VAL A 553 -8.48 26.18 -63.93
CA VAL A 553 -9.89 25.84 -64.05
C VAL A 553 -10.16 24.56 -63.28
N PHE A 554 -10.80 24.69 -62.12
CA PHE A 554 -11.18 23.56 -61.28
C PHE A 554 -12.64 23.20 -61.57
N TYR A 555 -12.89 22.00 -62.09
CA TYR A 555 -14.23 21.49 -62.30
C TYR A 555 -14.67 20.72 -61.07
N ASP A 556 -15.86 21.02 -60.55
CA ASP A 556 -16.49 20.19 -59.52
C ASP A 556 -17.08 18.93 -60.16
N ILE A 557 -16.21 17.92 -60.36
CA ILE A 557 -16.60 16.61 -60.90
C ILE A 557 -17.42 15.82 -59.87
N ALA A 558 -17.35 16.16 -58.57
CA ALA A 558 -18.09 15.47 -57.53
C ALA A 558 -19.61 15.68 -57.68
N ASN A 559 -20.02 16.85 -58.17
CA ASN A 559 -21.41 17.13 -58.49
C ASN A 559 -21.99 16.15 -59.55
N ASN A 560 -21.16 15.69 -60.51
CA ASN A 560 -21.57 14.69 -61.50
C ASN A 560 -21.80 13.29 -60.89
N GLY A 561 -21.24 13.03 -59.69
CA GLY A 561 -21.40 11.77 -58.95
C GLY A 561 -22.64 11.72 -58.06
N ILE A 562 -23.40 12.81 -57.95
CA ILE A 562 -24.64 12.88 -57.16
C ILE A 562 -25.78 12.28 -57.98
N VAL A 563 -26.02 10.98 -57.80
CA VAL A 563 -27.15 10.27 -58.41
C VAL A 563 -28.23 10.02 -57.37
N PHE A 564 -29.46 10.43 -57.67
CA PHE A 564 -30.60 10.15 -56.79
C PHE A 564 -30.86 8.64 -56.71
N PRO A 565 -31.15 8.09 -55.51
CA PRO A 565 -31.33 6.65 -55.33
C PRO A 565 -32.75 6.21 -55.73
N THR A 566 -33.15 6.49 -56.97
CA THR A 566 -34.48 6.21 -57.54
C THR A 566 -34.89 4.75 -57.36
N ARG A 567 -33.96 3.79 -57.50
CA ARG A 567 -34.22 2.36 -57.23
C ARG A 567 -34.64 2.04 -55.80
N ASN A 568 -34.12 2.77 -54.81
CA ASN A 568 -34.56 2.61 -53.41
C ASN A 568 -35.91 3.30 -53.16
N VAL A 569 -36.23 4.34 -53.93
CA VAL A 569 -37.56 4.98 -53.92
C VAL A 569 -38.59 4.00 -54.49
N GLU A 570 -38.32 3.39 -55.64
CA GLU A 570 -39.19 2.35 -56.25
C GLU A 570 -39.40 1.15 -55.32
N ARG A 571 -38.33 0.66 -54.67
CA ARG A 571 -38.44 -0.42 -53.66
C ARG A 571 -39.35 -0.05 -52.50
N ARG A 572 -39.27 1.18 -52.01
CA ARG A 572 -40.16 1.65 -50.93
C ARG A 572 -41.61 1.73 -51.37
N ILE A 573 -41.88 2.17 -52.60
CA ILE A 573 -43.23 2.17 -53.17
C ILE A 573 -43.77 0.74 -53.25
N ALA A 574 -42.92 -0.24 -53.60
CA ALA A 574 -43.25 -1.66 -53.62
C ALA A 574 -43.23 -2.35 -52.24
N GLY A 575 -43.12 -1.61 -51.13
CA GLY A 575 -43.14 -2.17 -49.77
C GLY A 575 -41.88 -2.94 -49.35
N GLN A 576 -40.79 -2.86 -50.11
CA GLN A 576 -39.54 -3.57 -49.83
C GLN A 576 -38.55 -2.71 -49.01
N PRO A 577 -37.72 -3.31 -48.13
CA PRO A 577 -36.73 -2.58 -47.35
C PRO A 577 -35.63 -1.96 -48.22
N ARG A 578 -35.09 -0.83 -47.76
CA ARG A 578 -34.00 -0.10 -48.42
C ARG A 578 -32.73 -0.96 -48.45
N LYS A 579 -32.08 -1.06 -49.61
CA LYS A 579 -30.76 -1.70 -49.71
C LYS A 579 -29.62 -0.68 -49.56
N PRO A 580 -28.54 -1.02 -48.83
CA PRO A 580 -27.30 -0.24 -48.78
C PRO A 580 -26.64 -0.13 -50.16
N ARG A 581 -25.95 0.99 -50.43
CA ARG A 581 -25.36 1.30 -51.75
C ARG A 581 -24.41 0.23 -52.27
N ALA A 582 -23.69 -0.46 -51.38
CA ALA A 582 -22.73 -1.52 -51.73
C ALA A 582 -23.37 -2.78 -52.34
N GLU A 583 -24.66 -3.04 -52.10
CA GLU A 583 -25.36 -4.24 -52.61
C GLU A 583 -26.30 -3.95 -53.79
N ALA A 584 -26.49 -2.67 -54.15
CA ALA A 584 -27.39 -2.25 -55.22
C ALA A 584 -26.72 -2.23 -56.61
N GLU A 585 -25.41 -2.43 -56.68
CA GLU A 585 -24.58 -2.32 -57.89
C GLU A 585 -23.88 -3.63 -58.30
N SER A 586 -24.39 -4.81 -57.93
CA SER A 586 -23.90 -6.11 -58.47
C SER A 586 -24.57 -6.51 -59.81
N GLY A 587 -24.86 -5.53 -60.67
CA GLY A 587 -25.11 -5.78 -62.10
C GLY A 587 -23.77 -5.84 -62.86
N PRO A 588 -23.67 -6.50 -64.02
CA PRO A 588 -22.40 -6.76 -64.67
C PRO A 588 -21.69 -5.44 -64.99
N ALA A 589 -20.60 -5.17 -64.29
CA ALA A 589 -19.78 -3.99 -64.49
C ALA A 589 -19.19 -4.06 -65.91
N LYS A 590 -19.62 -3.15 -66.80
CA LYS A 590 -18.82 -2.83 -67.99
C LYS A 590 -17.52 -2.21 -67.48
N ALA A 591 -16.42 -2.93 -67.70
CA ALA A 591 -15.08 -2.50 -67.36
C ALA A 591 -14.76 -1.14 -68.00
N GLY A 592 -14.63 -0.11 -67.16
CA GLY A 592 -14.03 1.17 -67.53
C GLY A 592 -12.54 1.13 -67.20
N LEU A 593 -11.71 1.27 -68.24
CA LEU A 593 -10.26 1.01 -68.32
C LEU A 593 -9.34 1.90 -67.45
N LEU A 594 -9.80 2.54 -66.38
CA LEU A 594 -8.97 3.50 -65.61
C LEU A 594 -9.02 3.34 -64.08
N GLY A 595 -9.66 2.28 -63.56
CA GLY A 595 -9.78 2.05 -62.12
C GLY A 595 -8.53 1.52 -61.39
N ASN A 596 -7.44 1.18 -62.09
CA ASN A 596 -6.38 0.34 -61.53
C ASN A 596 -5.07 1.06 -61.12
N VAL A 597 -5.05 2.39 -61.02
CA VAL A 597 -3.78 3.13 -60.74
C VAL A 597 -3.71 3.82 -59.37
N PHE A 598 -4.82 4.03 -58.66
CA PHE A 598 -4.80 4.80 -57.39
C PHE A 598 -5.15 4.02 -56.11
N GLY A 599 -5.31 2.69 -56.18
CA GLY A 599 -5.65 1.86 -55.00
C GLY A 599 -4.52 1.62 -54.00
N GLY A 600 -3.29 2.09 -54.25
CA GLY A 600 -2.10 1.69 -53.51
C GLY A 600 -1.62 2.62 -52.39
N LEU A 601 -2.13 3.85 -52.26
CA LEU A 601 -1.44 4.89 -51.46
C LEU A 601 -2.05 5.24 -50.10
N TRP A 602 -3.16 4.62 -49.68
CA TRP A 602 -3.77 4.85 -48.37
C TRP A 602 -4.01 3.54 -47.61
N ARG A 603 -2.93 2.79 -47.42
CA ARG A 603 -2.83 1.75 -46.39
C ARG A 603 -1.42 1.76 -45.80
N LYS A 604 -1.20 2.61 -44.81
CA LYS A 604 -0.51 2.29 -43.55
C LYS A 604 -0.80 3.37 -42.53
#